data_AF-A0A4R4RV43-F1
#
_entry.id   AF-A0A4R4RV43-F1
#
_cell.length_a   1.000
_cell.length_b   1.000
_cell.length_c   1.000
_cell.angle_alpha   90.00
_cell.angle_beta   90.00
_cell.angle_gamma   90.00
#
_symmetry.space_group_name_H-M   'P 1'
#
loop_
_entity.id
_entity.type
_entity.pdbx_description
1 polymer ?
#
loop_
_entity_poly.entity_id
_entity_poly.type
_entity_poly.pdbx_seq_one_letter_code
_entity_poly.pdbx_strand_id
1 'polypeptide(L)'
;MRARVVGLLITLVLAVAGGAVAWRLASPAVTPDPPLTERAAAAAAGLGADGHVYVDPSASGVFSAEELDRLDEAAAASDPQVYFVIWPGSDQAGYGSAADVLRQIGAETGRPGLYVEVDPGVDVDSADIGIEGEYFSLYGALDDEVEWTSAAETDRLLAAIEENDGREYTVGEDTSSHYWGGTGGVITAGLLIGGLCGVGGGLVGLTGWAIVRHRRAAA
;
A
#
# COMPACT_ATOMS: atom_id res chain seq x y z
N MET A 1 15.94 47.62 -10.15
CA MET A 1 14.91 46.60 -10.44
C MET A 1 15.53 45.30 -10.99
N ARG A 2 16.34 45.34 -12.06
CA ARG A 2 17.03 44.16 -12.63
C ARG A 2 17.81 43.29 -11.62
N ALA A 3 18.61 43.89 -10.74
CA ALA A 3 19.39 43.12 -9.76
C ALA A 3 18.54 42.31 -8.75
N ARG A 4 17.33 42.79 -8.42
CA ARG A 4 16.39 42.07 -7.54
C ARG A 4 15.73 40.89 -8.26
N VAL A 5 15.44 41.05 -9.55
CA VAL A 5 14.90 39.98 -10.40
C VAL A 5 15.95 38.89 -10.65
N VAL A 6 17.20 39.27 -10.91
CA VAL A 6 18.31 38.32 -11.07
C VAL A 6 18.57 37.54 -9.78
N GLY A 7 18.58 38.21 -8.63
CA GLY A 7 18.71 37.52 -7.33
C GLY A 7 17.58 36.52 -7.09
N LEU A 8 16.34 36.90 -7.37
CA LEU A 8 15.18 36.03 -7.20
C LEU A 8 15.23 34.79 -8.12
N LEU A 9 15.67 34.96 -9.38
CA LEU A 9 15.85 33.87 -10.32
C LEU A 9 16.95 32.89 -9.88
N ILE A 10 18.07 33.38 -9.37
CA ILE A 10 19.16 32.53 -8.86
C ILE A 10 18.66 31.71 -7.66
N THR A 11 17.94 32.33 -6.73
CA THR A 11 17.35 31.62 -5.59
C THR A 11 16.34 30.56 -6.02
N LEU A 12 15.49 30.86 -7.00
CA LEU A 12 14.53 29.90 -7.54
C LEU A 12 15.23 28.68 -8.16
N VAL A 13 16.25 28.91 -8.98
CA VAL A 13 17.03 27.85 -9.63
C VAL A 13 17.74 26.97 -8.60
N LEU A 14 18.35 27.59 -7.58
CA LEU A 14 19.02 26.84 -6.50
C LEU A 14 18.01 26.04 -5.66
N ALA A 15 16.82 26.57 -5.40
CA ALA A 15 15.76 25.86 -4.69
C ALA A 15 15.24 24.66 -5.48
N VAL A 16 15.00 24.83 -6.78
CA VAL A 16 14.56 23.73 -7.67
C VAL A 16 15.65 22.67 -7.81
N ALA A 17 16.91 23.07 -8.01
CA ALA A 17 18.03 22.13 -8.13
C ALA A 17 18.28 21.39 -6.81
N GLY A 18 18.23 22.08 -5.68
CA GLY A 18 18.36 21.47 -4.35
C GLY A 18 17.23 20.50 -4.06
N GLY A 19 15.99 20.86 -4.40
CA GLY A 19 14.82 19.99 -4.30
C GLY A 19 14.94 18.74 -5.18
N ALA A 20 15.40 18.88 -6.42
CA ALA A 20 15.60 17.76 -7.34
C ALA A 20 16.71 16.80 -6.87
N VAL A 21 17.81 17.32 -6.32
CA VAL A 21 18.89 16.51 -5.76
C VAL A 21 18.45 15.82 -4.47
N ALA A 22 17.76 16.52 -3.58
CA ALA A 22 17.21 15.94 -2.35
C ALA A 22 16.18 14.86 -2.67
N TRP A 23 15.27 15.11 -3.63
CA TRP A 23 14.34 14.11 -4.14
C TRP A 23 15.08 12.88 -4.66
N ARG A 24 16.07 13.07 -5.55
CA ARG A 24 16.84 11.95 -6.10
C ARG A 24 17.60 11.13 -5.04
N LEU A 25 18.09 11.78 -3.98
CA LEU A 25 18.80 11.11 -2.89
C LEU A 25 17.86 10.46 -1.87
N ALA A 26 16.65 11.01 -1.72
CA ALA A 26 15.63 10.53 -0.79
C ALA A 26 14.65 9.53 -1.41
N SER A 27 14.50 9.52 -2.74
CA SER A 27 13.81 8.47 -3.47
C SER A 27 14.64 7.21 -3.31
N PRO A 28 14.18 6.20 -2.55
CA PRO A 28 14.85 4.93 -2.54
C PRO A 28 14.94 4.44 -4.00
N ALA A 29 16.12 3.97 -4.41
CA ALA A 29 16.20 3.15 -5.61
C ALA A 29 15.17 2.04 -5.42
N VAL A 30 14.22 1.92 -6.36
CA VAL A 30 13.12 0.94 -6.38
C VAL A 30 13.60 -0.29 -5.61
N THR A 31 13.09 -0.45 -4.39
CA THR A 31 13.51 -1.56 -3.55
C THR A 31 13.13 -2.79 -4.37
N PRO A 32 14.08 -3.66 -4.74
CA PRO A 32 13.73 -4.83 -5.52
C PRO A 32 12.64 -5.57 -4.76
N ASP A 33 11.61 -6.00 -5.48
CA ASP A 33 10.54 -6.79 -4.87
C ASP A 33 11.18 -7.93 -4.07
N PRO A 34 10.70 -8.17 -2.84
CA PRO A 34 11.23 -9.26 -2.05
C PRO A 34 11.15 -10.56 -2.88
N PRO A 35 12.17 -11.43 -2.78
CA PRO A 35 12.18 -12.66 -3.55
C PRO A 35 10.91 -13.46 -3.28
N LEU A 36 10.35 -14.07 -4.33
CA LEU A 36 9.15 -14.90 -4.24
C LEU A 36 9.32 -15.94 -3.13
N THR A 37 8.41 -15.90 -2.15
CA THR A 37 8.38 -16.86 -1.05
C THR A 37 7.83 -18.20 -1.52
N GLU A 38 8.26 -19.31 -0.90
CA GLU A 38 7.74 -20.65 -1.22
C GLU A 38 6.23 -20.73 -1.03
N ARG A 39 5.70 -20.02 -0.04
CA ARG A 39 4.27 -19.97 0.28
C ARG A 39 3.46 -19.21 -0.77
N ALA A 40 3.98 -18.07 -1.25
CA ALA A 40 3.37 -17.36 -2.37
C ALA A 40 3.39 -18.21 -3.65
N ALA A 41 4.51 -18.89 -3.94
CA ALA A 41 4.63 -19.77 -5.10
C ALA A 41 3.62 -20.94 -5.02
N ALA A 42 3.43 -21.54 -3.84
CA ALA A 42 2.47 -22.61 -3.62
C ALA A 42 1.02 -22.14 -3.82
N ALA A 43 0.65 -20.97 -3.25
CA ALA A 43 -0.68 -20.40 -3.44
C ALA A 43 -0.94 -20.01 -4.90
N ALA A 44 0.02 -19.36 -5.57
CA ALA A 44 -0.11 -19.03 -6.99
C ALA A 44 -0.31 -20.28 -7.86
N ALA A 45 0.47 -21.33 -7.60
CA ALA A 45 0.32 -22.61 -8.29
C ALA A 45 -1.02 -23.29 -7.99
N GLY A 46 -1.50 -23.17 -6.75
CA GLY A 46 -2.76 -23.76 -6.31
C GLY A 46 -4.00 -23.05 -6.82
N LEU A 47 -3.98 -21.72 -6.93
CA LEU A 47 -5.01 -20.95 -7.64
C LEU A 47 -5.05 -21.33 -9.13
N GLY A 48 -3.88 -21.56 -9.73
CA GLY A 48 -3.77 -21.93 -11.13
C GLY A 48 -4.33 -20.84 -12.07
N ALA A 49 -4.82 -21.27 -13.24
CA ALA A 49 -5.33 -20.34 -14.26
C ALA A 49 -6.74 -19.84 -13.97
N ASP A 50 -7.59 -20.70 -13.40
CA ASP A 50 -9.03 -20.47 -13.30
C ASP A 50 -9.55 -20.44 -11.84
N GLY A 51 -8.77 -20.91 -10.87
CA GLY A 51 -9.23 -20.99 -9.47
C GLY A 51 -9.22 -19.64 -8.77
N HIS A 52 -10.17 -19.44 -7.87
CA HIS A 52 -10.30 -18.23 -7.06
C HIS A 52 -10.06 -18.47 -5.57
N VAL A 53 -10.01 -19.73 -5.13
CA VAL A 53 -9.73 -20.09 -3.74
C VAL A 53 -8.56 -21.07 -3.65
N TYR A 54 -7.54 -20.70 -2.88
CA TYR A 54 -6.48 -21.61 -2.44
C TYR A 54 -6.60 -21.88 -0.95
N VAL A 55 -6.52 -23.15 -0.56
CA VAL A 55 -6.45 -23.58 0.85
C VAL A 55 -5.12 -24.26 1.09
N ASP A 56 -4.33 -23.71 2.02
CA ASP A 56 -3.09 -24.35 2.43
C ASP A 56 -3.37 -25.70 3.12
N PRO A 57 -2.54 -26.74 2.89
CA PRO A 57 -2.73 -28.04 3.53
C PRO A 57 -2.86 -27.98 5.06
N SER A 58 -2.23 -27.01 5.72
CA SER A 58 -2.34 -26.81 7.17
C SER A 58 -3.69 -26.25 7.65
N ALA A 59 -4.46 -25.63 6.75
CA ALA A 59 -5.84 -25.16 6.98
C ALA A 59 -6.90 -26.12 6.37
N SER A 60 -6.49 -27.30 5.90
CA SER A 60 -7.42 -28.26 5.30
C SER A 60 -8.51 -28.68 6.29
N GLY A 61 -9.78 -28.57 5.87
CA GLY A 61 -10.94 -28.95 6.67
C GLY A 61 -11.41 -27.90 7.67
N VAL A 62 -10.80 -26.70 7.67
CA VAL A 62 -11.32 -25.53 8.40
C VAL A 62 -12.65 -25.08 7.80
N PHE A 63 -12.71 -25.01 6.47
CA PHE A 63 -13.94 -24.82 5.70
C PHE A 63 -14.38 -26.15 5.08
N SER A 64 -15.69 -26.32 4.96
CA SER A 64 -16.30 -27.41 4.19
C SER A 64 -16.14 -27.18 2.69
N ALA A 65 -16.21 -28.25 1.90
CA ALA A 65 -16.17 -28.15 0.44
C ALA A 65 -17.30 -27.25 -0.10
N GLU A 66 -18.50 -27.32 0.48
CA GLU A 66 -19.65 -26.51 0.07
C GLU A 66 -19.45 -25.02 0.34
N GLU A 67 -18.72 -24.65 1.41
CA GLU A 67 -18.34 -23.25 1.67
C GLU A 67 -17.29 -22.77 0.68
N LEU A 68 -16.27 -23.59 0.41
CA LEU A 68 -15.21 -23.26 -0.55
C LEU A 68 -15.74 -23.10 -1.98
N ASP A 69 -16.63 -24.00 -2.41
CA ASP A 69 -17.26 -23.92 -3.75
C ASP A 69 -18.10 -22.65 -3.88
N ARG A 70 -18.86 -22.26 -2.84
CA ARG A 70 -19.61 -21.00 -2.84
C ARG A 70 -18.71 -19.78 -2.93
N LEU A 71 -17.59 -19.78 -2.21
CA LEU A 71 -16.62 -18.68 -2.26
C LEU A 71 -15.96 -18.59 -3.64
N ASP A 72 -15.57 -19.72 -4.23
CA ASP A 72 -14.95 -19.76 -5.56
C ASP A 72 -15.91 -19.25 -6.65
N GLU A 73 -17.17 -19.71 -6.64
CA GLU A 73 -18.19 -19.25 -7.59
C GLU A 73 -18.48 -17.75 -7.46
N ALA A 74 -18.63 -17.24 -6.23
CA ALA A 74 -18.89 -15.81 -5.99
C ALA A 74 -17.68 -14.94 -6.37
N ALA A 75 -16.47 -15.38 -6.02
CA ALA A 75 -15.23 -14.67 -6.30
C ALA A 75 -14.94 -14.57 -7.80
N ALA A 76 -15.26 -15.64 -8.55
CA ALA A 76 -15.15 -15.67 -10.01
C ALA A 76 -16.18 -14.75 -10.70
N ALA A 77 -17.36 -14.59 -10.10
CA ALA A 77 -18.44 -13.77 -10.65
C ALA A 77 -18.29 -12.27 -10.36
N SER A 78 -17.55 -11.90 -9.31
CA SER A 78 -17.34 -10.50 -8.91
C SER A 78 -16.50 -9.71 -9.91
N ASP A 79 -16.81 -8.43 -10.08
CA ASP A 79 -16.02 -7.48 -10.87
C ASP A 79 -15.73 -6.21 -10.05
N PRO A 80 -14.48 -5.96 -9.58
CA PRO A 80 -13.26 -6.72 -9.86
C PRO A 80 -13.26 -8.14 -9.28
N GLN A 81 -12.58 -9.09 -9.94
CA GLN A 81 -12.45 -10.46 -9.45
C GLN A 81 -11.76 -10.54 -8.10
N VAL A 82 -12.17 -11.52 -7.29
CA VAL A 82 -11.62 -11.77 -5.94
C VAL A 82 -10.80 -13.06 -5.92
N TYR A 83 -9.75 -13.09 -5.09
CA TYR A 83 -8.87 -14.22 -4.91
C TYR A 83 -8.63 -14.49 -3.43
N PHE A 84 -9.02 -15.66 -2.95
CA PHE A 84 -8.84 -16.06 -1.55
C PHE A 84 -7.65 -16.99 -1.38
N VAL A 85 -6.93 -16.74 -0.29
CA VAL A 85 -5.80 -17.55 0.15
C VAL A 85 -5.98 -17.85 1.63
N ILE A 86 -6.35 -19.09 1.94
CA ILE A 86 -6.77 -19.52 3.27
C ILE A 86 -5.64 -20.33 3.91
N TRP A 87 -5.05 -19.79 4.97
CA TRP A 87 -3.91 -20.41 5.63
C TRP A 87 -3.68 -19.84 7.05
N PRO A 88 -3.00 -20.52 7.97
CA PRO A 88 -2.73 -19.96 9.30
C PRO A 88 -1.53 -19.00 9.28
N GLY A 89 -1.61 -17.88 9.98
CA GLY A 89 -0.52 -16.93 10.11
C GLY A 89 0.77 -17.58 10.62
N SER A 90 1.93 -17.15 10.12
CA SER A 90 3.22 -17.70 10.57
C SER A 90 4.37 -16.70 10.48
N ASP A 91 5.08 -16.53 11.59
CA ASP A 91 6.32 -15.74 11.67
C ASP A 91 7.47 -16.31 10.82
N GLN A 92 7.32 -17.55 10.33
CA GLN A 92 8.31 -18.25 9.51
C GLN A 92 7.98 -18.22 8.01
N ALA A 93 6.91 -17.54 7.60
CA ALA A 93 6.42 -17.56 6.23
C ALA A 93 7.30 -16.76 5.24
N GLY A 94 8.26 -15.98 5.73
CA GLY A 94 9.27 -15.30 4.91
C GLY A 94 8.81 -13.99 4.26
N TYR A 95 7.64 -13.48 4.62
CA TYR A 95 7.13 -12.16 4.21
C TYR A 95 6.94 -11.24 5.42
N GLY A 96 7.00 -9.92 5.19
CA GLY A 96 6.90 -8.90 6.24
C GLY A 96 5.47 -8.47 6.57
N SER A 97 4.54 -8.61 5.62
CA SER A 97 3.12 -8.30 5.78
C SER A 97 2.26 -9.13 4.83
N ALA A 98 0.97 -9.29 5.16
CA ALA A 98 -0.03 -9.95 4.30
C ALA A 98 -0.07 -9.30 2.90
N ALA A 99 -0.03 -7.97 2.84
CA ALA A 99 -0.03 -7.25 1.58
C ALA A 99 1.19 -7.59 0.69
N ASP A 100 2.35 -7.92 1.26
CA ASP A 100 3.54 -8.31 0.49
C ASP A 100 3.38 -9.69 -0.14
N VAL A 101 2.83 -10.66 0.59
CA VAL A 101 2.62 -12.01 0.05
C VAL A 101 1.49 -12.03 -0.99
N LEU A 102 0.42 -11.26 -0.77
CA LEU A 102 -0.66 -11.13 -1.76
C LEU A 102 -0.17 -10.47 -3.06
N ARG A 103 0.72 -9.46 -2.97
CA ARG A 103 1.40 -8.90 -4.15
C ARG A 103 2.25 -9.93 -4.88
N GLN A 104 3.02 -10.75 -4.15
CA GLN A 104 3.81 -11.82 -4.78
C GLN A 104 2.93 -12.81 -5.53
N ILE A 105 1.79 -13.21 -4.95
CA ILE A 105 0.83 -14.13 -5.58
C ILE A 105 0.20 -13.49 -6.82
N GLY A 106 -0.26 -12.25 -6.72
CA GLY A 106 -0.84 -11.54 -7.86
C GLY A 106 0.16 -11.30 -8.99
N ALA A 107 1.42 -11.01 -8.67
CA ALA A 107 2.50 -10.88 -9.65
C ALA A 107 2.81 -12.22 -10.33
N GLU A 108 2.85 -13.33 -9.58
CA GLU A 108 3.12 -14.66 -10.12
C GLU A 108 1.96 -15.19 -10.98
N THR A 109 0.72 -14.92 -10.58
CA THR A 109 -0.48 -15.30 -11.35
C THR A 109 -0.75 -14.37 -12.53
N GLY A 110 -0.29 -13.12 -12.48
CA GLY A 110 -0.53 -12.10 -13.49
C GLY A 110 -2.01 -11.66 -13.59
N ARG A 111 -2.79 -11.89 -12.53
CA ARG A 111 -4.24 -11.66 -12.52
C ARG A 111 -4.56 -10.40 -11.70
N PRO A 112 -5.14 -9.35 -12.30
CA PRO A 112 -5.58 -8.19 -11.56
C PRO A 112 -6.85 -8.50 -10.77
N GLY A 113 -6.99 -7.95 -9.57
CA GLY A 113 -8.16 -8.13 -8.72
C GLY A 113 -7.90 -7.82 -7.25
N LEU A 114 -8.90 -8.12 -6.43
CA LEU A 114 -8.81 -8.06 -4.97
C LEU A 114 -8.27 -9.40 -4.45
N TYR A 115 -7.13 -9.39 -3.78
CA TYR A 115 -6.58 -10.55 -3.12
C TYR A 115 -6.86 -10.49 -1.62
N VAL A 116 -7.29 -11.61 -1.03
CA VAL A 116 -7.69 -11.72 0.37
C VAL A 116 -6.95 -12.88 1.03
N GLU A 117 -6.21 -12.57 2.09
CA GLU A 117 -5.62 -13.54 3.02
C GLU A 117 -6.61 -13.80 4.15
N VAL A 118 -6.85 -15.08 4.45
CA VAL A 118 -7.72 -15.49 5.56
C VAL A 118 -6.89 -16.35 6.52
N ASP A 119 -6.66 -15.84 7.73
CA ASP A 119 -6.13 -16.58 8.87
C ASP A 119 -7.29 -17.06 9.76
N PRO A 120 -7.69 -18.34 9.66
CA PRO A 120 -8.95 -18.80 10.26
C PRO A 120 -9.02 -18.58 11.76
N GLY A 121 -10.02 -17.80 12.18
CA GLY A 121 -10.24 -17.46 13.59
C GLY A 121 -9.30 -16.40 14.15
N VAL A 122 -8.47 -15.78 13.33
CA VAL A 122 -7.46 -14.81 13.76
C VAL A 122 -7.61 -13.47 13.05
N ASP A 123 -7.50 -13.45 11.72
CA ASP A 123 -7.52 -12.20 10.96
C ASP A 123 -7.89 -12.43 9.49
N VAL A 124 -8.29 -11.34 8.83
CA VAL A 124 -8.46 -11.29 7.38
C VAL A 124 -7.75 -10.04 6.90
N ASP A 125 -6.98 -10.17 5.83
CA ASP A 125 -6.25 -9.07 5.21
C ASP A 125 -6.56 -9.03 3.72
N SER A 126 -6.45 -7.85 3.09
CA SER A 126 -6.69 -7.70 1.66
C SER A 126 -5.75 -6.72 0.97
N ALA A 127 -5.57 -6.91 -0.33
CA ALA A 127 -4.79 -6.03 -1.18
C ALA A 127 -5.36 -5.97 -2.61
N ASP A 128 -5.52 -4.76 -3.13
CA ASP A 128 -5.80 -4.52 -4.55
C ASP A 128 -4.51 -4.73 -5.36
N ILE A 129 -4.52 -5.70 -6.28
CA ILE A 129 -3.36 -6.05 -7.11
C ILE A 129 -3.69 -5.77 -8.58
N GLY A 130 -2.88 -4.94 -9.23
CA GLY A 130 -3.07 -4.60 -10.64
C GLY A 130 -4.34 -3.79 -10.96
N ILE A 131 -5.05 -3.33 -9.92
CA ILE A 131 -6.22 -2.45 -10.01
C ILE A 131 -6.07 -1.20 -9.12
N GLU A 132 -6.45 -0.05 -9.65
CA GLU A 132 -6.66 1.19 -8.89
C GLU A 132 -8.15 1.54 -8.94
N GLY A 133 -8.82 1.50 -7.80
CA GLY A 133 -10.26 1.73 -7.71
C GLY A 133 -10.67 2.49 -6.45
N GLU A 134 -11.97 2.55 -6.20
CA GLU A 134 -12.49 3.12 -4.95
C GLU A 134 -11.88 2.42 -3.73
N TYR A 135 -11.77 3.13 -2.61
CA TYR A 135 -11.21 2.56 -1.40
C TYR A 135 -12.04 1.36 -0.95
N PHE A 136 -11.43 0.19 -0.96
CA PHE A 136 -11.96 -1.04 -0.38
C PHE A 136 -10.88 -1.63 0.50
N SER A 137 -11.25 -2.06 1.71
CA SER A 137 -10.35 -2.76 2.61
C SER A 137 -11.15 -3.73 3.46
N LEU A 138 -10.80 -5.00 3.35
CA LEU A 138 -11.22 -6.03 4.29
C LEU A 138 -10.06 -6.27 5.27
N TYR A 139 -10.30 -5.95 6.55
CA TYR A 139 -9.34 -6.13 7.63
C TYR A 139 -10.04 -6.63 8.91
N GLY A 140 -9.35 -7.43 9.73
CA GLY A 140 -9.76 -7.76 11.10
C GLY A 140 -10.47 -9.10 11.24
N ALA A 141 -10.43 -9.67 12.45
CA ALA A 141 -11.23 -10.84 12.86
C ALA A 141 -12.74 -10.58 12.80
N LEU A 142 -13.55 -11.64 12.85
CA LEU A 142 -14.98 -11.49 13.16
C LEU A 142 -15.13 -10.73 14.47
N ASP A 143 -16.21 -9.96 14.60
CA ASP A 143 -16.50 -9.19 15.81
C ASP A 143 -16.36 -10.10 17.06
N ASP A 144 -15.71 -9.60 18.12
CA ASP A 144 -15.42 -10.37 19.35
C ASP A 144 -16.71 -10.92 20.00
N GLU A 145 -17.87 -10.33 19.67
CA GLU A 145 -19.20 -10.78 20.11
C GLU A 145 -19.76 -11.96 19.30
N VAL A 146 -19.17 -12.30 18.16
CA VAL A 146 -19.56 -13.40 17.28
C VAL A 146 -18.57 -14.55 17.43
N GLU A 147 -19.04 -15.70 17.89
CA GLU A 147 -18.21 -16.91 17.93
C GLU A 147 -17.79 -17.30 16.51
N TRP A 148 -16.48 -17.44 16.29
CA TRP A 148 -15.95 -17.82 15.00
C TRP A 148 -16.45 -19.21 14.60
N THR A 149 -17.01 -19.30 13.39
CA THR A 149 -17.35 -20.55 12.72
C THR A 149 -17.04 -20.42 11.24
N SER A 150 -16.74 -21.53 10.55
CA SER A 150 -16.52 -21.54 9.10
C SER A 150 -17.70 -20.91 8.34
N ALA A 151 -18.92 -21.16 8.80
CA ALA A 151 -20.14 -20.64 8.19
C ALA A 151 -20.26 -19.12 8.37
N ALA A 152 -20.03 -18.61 9.58
CA ALA A 152 -20.06 -17.16 9.84
C ALA A 152 -18.97 -16.41 9.07
N GLU A 153 -17.77 -16.98 8.99
CA GLU A 153 -16.68 -16.41 8.19
C GLU A 153 -17.04 -16.45 6.70
N THR A 154 -17.59 -17.56 6.20
CA THR A 154 -18.04 -17.67 4.81
C THR A 154 -19.08 -16.61 4.46
N ASP A 155 -20.09 -16.41 5.31
CA ASP A 155 -21.13 -15.40 5.08
C ASP A 155 -20.56 -13.98 5.10
N ARG A 156 -19.58 -13.70 5.98
CA ARG A 156 -18.84 -12.44 5.98
C ARG A 156 -18.06 -12.23 4.69
N LEU A 157 -17.31 -13.25 4.24
CA LEU A 157 -16.51 -13.16 3.02
C LEU A 157 -17.40 -12.97 1.78
N LEU A 158 -18.55 -13.65 1.72
CA LEU A 158 -19.54 -13.44 0.66
C LEU A 158 -20.09 -12.01 0.67
N ALA A 159 -20.41 -11.45 1.83
CA ALA A 159 -20.83 -10.06 1.94
C ALA A 159 -19.73 -9.07 1.48
N ALA A 160 -18.47 -9.37 1.75
CA ALA A 160 -17.35 -8.56 1.28
C ALA A 160 -17.18 -8.63 -0.26
N ILE A 161 -17.44 -9.79 -0.87
CA ILE A 161 -17.46 -9.94 -2.34
C ILE A 161 -18.59 -9.08 -2.92
N GLU A 162 -19.78 -9.11 -2.32
CA GLU A 162 -20.92 -8.29 -2.76
C GLU A 162 -20.63 -6.78 -2.66
N GLU A 163 -19.88 -6.34 -1.64
CA GLU A 163 -19.48 -4.94 -1.50
C GLU A 163 -18.40 -4.53 -2.52
N ASN A 164 -17.49 -5.45 -2.86
CA ASN A 164 -16.49 -5.21 -3.91
C ASN A 164 -17.11 -5.25 -5.32
N ASP A 165 -18.18 -6.01 -5.53
CA ASP A 165 -18.81 -6.17 -6.83
C ASP A 165 -19.42 -4.86 -7.37
N GLY A 166 -19.08 -4.52 -8.61
CA GLY A 166 -19.53 -3.29 -9.26
C GLY A 166 -18.80 -2.03 -8.81
N ARG A 167 -17.73 -2.15 -8.01
CA ARG A 167 -16.84 -1.04 -7.65
C ARG A 167 -16.21 -0.43 -8.90
N GLU A 168 -16.10 0.90 -8.95
CA GLU A 168 -15.32 1.56 -10.02
C GLU A 168 -13.83 1.31 -9.84
N TYR A 169 -13.19 0.79 -10.89
CA TYR A 169 -11.74 0.54 -10.91
C TYR A 169 -11.13 0.70 -12.31
N THR A 170 -9.81 0.82 -12.33
CA THR A 170 -8.98 0.84 -13.53
C THR A 170 -7.86 -0.19 -13.38
N VAL A 171 -7.49 -0.85 -14.47
CA VAL A 171 -6.39 -1.83 -14.47
C VAL A 171 -5.07 -1.10 -14.76
N GLY A 172 -4.03 -1.34 -13.95
CA GLY A 172 -2.74 -0.64 -14.05
C GLY A 172 -1.57 -1.43 -13.45
N GLU A 173 -0.33 -1.06 -13.80
CA GLU A 173 0.90 -1.80 -13.47
C GLU A 173 1.41 -1.62 -12.02
N ASP A 174 0.83 -0.71 -11.21
CA ASP A 174 1.44 -0.33 -9.92
C ASP A 174 0.38 0.10 -8.88
N THR A 175 0.15 -0.71 -7.85
CA THR A 175 -0.91 -0.50 -6.83
C THR A 175 -0.36 -0.48 -5.41
N SER A 176 0.81 0.14 -5.22
CA SER A 176 1.17 0.62 -3.89
C SER A 176 0.12 1.65 -3.45
N SER A 177 -0.51 1.42 -2.29
CA SER A 177 -1.54 2.32 -1.79
C SER A 177 -0.96 3.74 -1.70
N HIS A 178 -1.49 4.66 -2.50
CA HIS A 178 -1.07 6.07 -2.52
C HIS A 178 -1.46 6.84 -1.24
N TYR A 179 -1.64 6.14 -0.11
CA TYR A 179 -2.05 6.71 1.17
C TYR A 179 -1.01 7.70 1.75
N TRP A 180 0.24 7.65 1.29
CA TRP A 180 1.30 8.59 1.70
C TRP A 180 2.16 9.19 0.58
N GLY A 181 1.71 9.25 -0.67
CA GLY A 181 2.65 9.77 -1.68
C GLY A 181 2.27 9.72 -3.15
N GLY A 182 1.06 10.15 -3.53
CA GLY A 182 0.93 10.73 -4.87
C GLY A 182 1.90 11.92 -5.02
N THR A 183 2.31 12.25 -6.25
CA THR A 183 3.22 13.38 -6.53
C THR A 183 2.75 14.68 -5.87
N GLY A 184 1.43 14.88 -5.75
CA GLY A 184 0.82 16.01 -5.03
C GLY A 184 1.09 16.02 -3.50
N GLY A 185 1.12 14.86 -2.85
CA GLY A 185 1.42 14.72 -1.41
C GLY A 185 2.89 15.03 -1.12
N VAL A 186 3.80 14.56 -1.97
CA VAL A 186 5.23 14.90 -1.93
C VAL A 186 5.46 16.39 -2.13
N ILE A 187 4.79 17.01 -3.11
CA ILE A 187 4.93 18.45 -3.37
C ILE A 187 4.43 19.25 -2.17
N THR A 188 3.31 18.84 -1.56
CA THR A 188 2.73 19.52 -0.39
C THR A 188 3.59 19.34 0.86
N ALA A 189 4.06 18.12 1.14
CA ALA A 189 4.98 17.83 2.24
C ALA A 189 6.34 18.54 2.04
N GLY A 190 6.85 18.57 0.80
CA GLY A 190 8.06 19.31 0.42
C GLY A 190 7.90 20.82 0.58
N LEU A 191 6.73 21.39 0.27
CA LEU A 191 6.42 22.80 0.51
C LEU A 191 6.26 23.13 2.00
N LEU A 192 5.71 22.21 2.81
CA LEU A 192 5.57 22.38 4.25
C LEU A 192 6.92 22.29 4.96
N ILE A 193 7.73 21.27 4.65
CA ILE A 193 9.07 21.08 5.21
C ILE A 193 10.00 22.18 4.70
N GLY A 194 10.02 22.44 3.40
CA GLY A 194 10.80 23.52 2.78
C GLY A 194 10.38 24.91 3.26
N GLY A 195 9.09 25.13 3.49
CA GLY A 195 8.54 26.37 4.04
C GLY A 195 8.93 26.57 5.51
N LEU A 196 8.75 25.56 6.36
CA LEU A 196 9.09 25.64 7.79
C LEU A 196 10.62 25.75 8.00
N CYS A 197 11.41 24.94 7.30
CA CYS A 197 12.87 25.00 7.40
C CYS A 197 13.45 26.26 6.73
N GLY A 198 12.88 26.70 5.61
CA GLY A 198 13.30 27.91 4.90
C GLY A 198 13.00 29.20 5.67
N VAL A 199 11.80 29.31 6.26
CA VAL A 199 11.42 30.44 7.12
C VAL A 199 12.23 30.43 8.41
N GLY A 200 12.39 29.26 9.05
CA GLY A 200 13.18 29.11 10.27
C GLY A 200 14.66 29.46 10.07
N GLY A 201 15.30 28.88 9.05
CA GLY A 201 16.70 29.16 8.71
C GLY A 201 16.94 30.61 8.27
N GLY A 202 16.01 31.18 7.51
CA GLY A 202 16.06 32.58 7.07
C GLY A 202 15.96 33.56 8.24
N LEU A 203 15.07 33.31 9.20
CA LEU A 203 14.93 34.14 10.39
C LEU A 203 16.19 34.05 11.28
N VAL A 204 16.75 32.86 11.49
CA VAL A 204 17.99 32.69 12.27
C VAL A 204 19.16 33.42 11.60
N GLY A 205 19.30 33.30 10.27
CA GLY A 205 20.34 33.99 9.51
C GLY A 205 20.22 35.52 9.57
N LEU A 206 19.00 36.06 9.41
CA LEU A 206 18.74 37.50 9.51
C LEU A 206 18.97 38.03 10.93
N THR A 207 18.57 37.27 11.95
CA THR A 207 18.77 37.64 13.36
C THR A 207 20.26 37.64 13.71
N GLY A 208 21.01 36.61 13.28
CA GLY A 208 22.46 36.56 13.44
C GLY A 208 23.19 37.71 12.73
N TRP A 209 22.78 38.04 11.51
CA TRP A 209 23.35 39.16 10.76
C TRP A 209 23.06 40.52 11.43
N ALA A 210 21.83 40.73 11.92
CA ALA A 210 21.45 41.95 12.62
C ALA A 210 22.26 42.14 13.92
N ILE A 211 22.46 41.07 14.70
CA ILE A 211 23.26 41.08 15.93
C ILE A 211 24.74 41.41 15.64
N VAL A 212 25.33 40.78 14.62
CA VAL A 212 26.73 41.05 14.23
C VAL A 212 26.91 42.49 13.74
N ARG A 213 25.94 43.01 12.97
CA ARG A 213 25.97 44.39 12.49
C ARG A 213 25.85 45.40 13.62
N HIS A 214 24.96 45.18 14.60
CA HIS A 214 24.81 46.06 15.75
C HIS A 214 26.07 46.11 16.61
N ARG A 215 26.74 44.97 16.81
CA ARG A 215 28.00 44.90 17.56
C ARG A 215 29.15 45.63 16.88
N ARG A 216 29.19 45.67 15.55
CA ARG A 216 30.20 46.43 14.78
C ARG A 216 29.91 47.93 14.68
N ALA A 217 28.68 48.35 14.93
CA ALA A 217 28.30 49.77 14.95
C ALA A 217 28.43 50.39 16.36
N ALA A 218 28.57 49.57 17.39
CA ALA A 218 28.73 49.97 18.79
C ALA A 218 30.19 49.84 19.31
N ALA A 219 31.12 49.45 18.44
CA ALA A 219 32.57 49.43 18.66
C ALA A 219 33.22 50.50 17.77
#